data_AF-A0A246GEP2-F1
#
_entry.id   AF-A0A246GEP2-F1
#
_cell.length_a   1.000
_cell.length_b   1.000
_cell.length_c   1.000
_cell.angle_alpha   90.00
_cell.angle_beta   90.00
_cell.angle_gamma   90.00
#
_symmetry.space_group_name_H-M   'P 1'
#
loop_
_entity.id
_entity.type
_entity.pdbx_description
1 polymer ?
#
loop_
_entity_poly.entity_id
_entity_poly.type
_entity_poly.pdbx_seq_one_letter_code
_entity_poly.pdbx_strand_id
1 'polypeptide(L)'
;NPKGSSLNQKGSSLNQKGSSLNQKGPYLNPKGSSLSPKGSSLNPKGSSLNPKGSSLNPKGSSLNPKGSSLNQKGSSLNQKGSSLNQKGSSLNQKGSSLNQKGSSLNQKGSSLNQKGSSLNQKGSSLNQKGSSLNPKGSSLNQKGSSLNQKGSSLNPKGSSLNPKGSSLNQKTNLTRSALLN
;
A
#
# COMPACT_ATOMS: atom_id res chain seq x y z
N ASN A 1 -17.60 -21.21 27.94
CA ASN A 1 -16.96 -20.04 27.32
C ASN A 1 -15.48 -20.02 27.71
N PRO A 2 -14.57 -20.75 27.03
CA PRO A 2 -13.15 -20.61 27.35
C PRO A 2 -12.63 -19.34 26.65
N LYS A 3 -12.59 -18.25 27.42
CA LYS A 3 -11.80 -17.06 27.11
C LYS A 3 -10.34 -17.42 27.32
N GLY A 4 -9.56 -17.48 26.24
CA GLY A 4 -8.12 -17.65 26.30
C GLY A 4 -7.65 -19.08 26.00
N SER A 5 -7.44 -19.38 24.73
CA SER A 5 -6.59 -20.49 24.32
C SER A 5 -6.02 -20.13 22.96
N SER A 6 -4.69 -20.04 22.89
CA SER A 6 -3.99 -20.03 21.60
C SER A 6 -4.43 -21.29 20.86
N LEU A 7 -5.08 -21.13 19.71
CA LEU A 7 -5.69 -22.25 18.99
C LEU A 7 -4.92 -22.51 17.71
N ASN A 8 -4.44 -23.75 17.55
CA ASN A 8 -3.83 -24.25 16.33
C ASN A 8 -4.76 -25.26 15.67
N GLN A 9 -5.26 -24.96 14.46
CA GLN A 9 -6.19 -25.84 13.76
C GLN A 9 -5.84 -26.02 12.27
N LYS A 10 -6.08 -27.24 11.78
CA LYS A 10 -6.02 -27.59 10.36
C LYS A 10 -7.41 -27.97 9.88
N GLY A 11 -7.83 -27.49 8.72
CA GLY A 11 -9.12 -27.84 8.14
C GLY A 11 -9.34 -27.19 6.78
N SER A 12 -10.22 -27.75 5.97
CA SER A 12 -10.50 -27.25 4.62
C SER A 12 -11.15 -25.87 4.64
N SER A 13 -12.03 -25.62 5.63
CA SER A 13 -12.72 -24.36 5.85
C SER A 13 -12.84 -24.09 7.35
N LEU A 14 -12.22 -23.01 7.84
CA LEU A 14 -12.29 -22.63 9.26
C LEU A 14 -12.77 -21.19 9.44
N ASN A 15 -13.72 -21.03 10.36
CA ASN A 15 -14.23 -19.75 10.84
C ASN A 15 -14.23 -19.78 12.37
N GLN A 16 -13.09 -19.42 12.97
CA GLN A 16 -12.93 -19.43 14.43
C GLN A 16 -12.80 -18.01 14.97
N LYS A 17 -13.26 -17.85 16.22
CA LYS A 17 -13.03 -16.66 17.04
C LYS A 17 -12.07 -17.01 18.18
N GLY A 18 -11.08 -16.16 18.43
CA GLY A 18 -10.17 -16.35 19.57
C GLY A 18 -9.17 -15.21 19.69
N SER A 19 -8.55 -15.05 20.86
CA SER A 19 -7.56 -13.98 21.06
C SER A 19 -6.34 -14.16 20.16
N SER A 20 -5.86 -15.40 20.04
CA SER A 20 -4.70 -15.78 19.22
C SER A 20 -5.02 -17.04 18.41
N LEU A 21 -4.95 -16.97 17.07
CA LEU A 21 -5.24 -18.09 16.19
C LEU A 21 -4.12 -18.32 15.17
N ASN A 22 -3.72 -19.58 15.02
CA ASN A 22 -2.86 -20.06 13.94
C ASN A 22 -3.62 -21.18 13.21
N GLN A 23 -3.94 -20.95 11.94
CA GLN A 23 -4.79 -21.88 11.18
C GLN A 23 -4.16 -22.22 9.85
N LYS A 24 -4.33 -23.46 9.40
CA LYS A 24 -3.91 -23.90 8.07
C LYS A 24 -5.08 -24.53 7.32
N GLY A 25 -5.34 -24.03 6.12
CA GLY A 25 -6.45 -24.48 5.29
C GLY A 25 -6.57 -23.68 4.01
N PRO A 26 -7.16 -24.22 2.93
CA PRO A 26 -7.33 -23.50 1.68
C PRO A 26 -8.22 -22.26 1.83
N TYR A 27 -9.24 -22.29 2.70
CA TYR A 27 -10.18 -21.18 2.94
C TYR A 27 -10.30 -20.86 4.43
N LEU A 28 -9.84 -19.68 4.87
CA LEU A 28 -9.92 -19.29 6.30
C LEU A 28 -10.46 -17.88 6.50
N ASN A 29 -11.35 -17.72 7.49
CA ASN A 29 -11.92 -16.43 7.93
C ASN A 29 -11.86 -16.27 9.46
N PRO A 30 -10.66 -16.28 10.08
CA PRO A 30 -10.56 -16.17 11.53
C PRO A 30 -10.80 -14.74 12.03
N LYS A 31 -11.31 -14.62 13.25
CA LYS A 31 -11.50 -13.34 13.96
C LYS A 31 -10.79 -13.35 15.30
N GLY A 32 -10.04 -12.30 15.61
CA GLY A 32 -9.26 -12.27 16.85
C GLY A 32 -8.32 -11.08 17.00
N SER A 33 -7.52 -11.09 18.06
CA SER A 33 -6.55 -10.00 18.30
C SER A 33 -5.26 -10.23 17.52
N SER A 34 -4.75 -11.46 17.50
CA SER A 34 -3.51 -11.87 16.83
C SER A 34 -3.73 -13.09 15.94
N LEU A 35 -3.63 -12.93 14.61
CA LEU A 35 -3.96 -14.01 13.66
C LEU A 35 -2.81 -14.26 12.68
N SER A 36 -2.44 -15.53 12.49
CA SER A 36 -1.42 -15.97 11.51
C SER A 36 -1.89 -17.13 10.61
N PRO A 37 -3.00 -17.00 9.86
CA PRO A 37 -3.50 -18.09 9.03
C PRO A 37 -2.65 -18.33 7.76
N LYS A 38 -2.61 -19.58 7.30
CA LYS A 38 -1.91 -20.01 6.08
C LYS A 38 -2.87 -20.75 5.14
N GLY A 39 -2.97 -20.32 3.89
CA GLY A 39 -3.96 -20.86 2.96
C GLY A 39 -3.96 -20.25 1.58
N SER A 40 -4.94 -20.64 0.75
CA SER A 40 -5.08 -20.12 -0.62
C SER A 40 -5.88 -18.82 -0.64
N SER A 41 -6.98 -18.77 0.11
CA SER A 41 -7.90 -17.63 0.20
C SER A 41 -8.20 -17.29 1.66
N LEU A 42 -7.72 -16.13 2.13
CA LEU A 42 -7.80 -15.76 3.54
C LEU A 42 -8.47 -14.39 3.74
N ASN A 43 -9.42 -14.30 4.68
CA ASN A 43 -10.13 -13.07 5.05
C ASN A 43 -10.12 -12.84 6.59
N PRO A 44 -8.95 -12.73 7.24
CA PRO A 44 -8.90 -12.58 8.69
C PRO A 44 -9.29 -11.16 9.14
N LYS A 45 -9.93 -11.05 10.31
CA LYS A 45 -10.29 -9.75 10.93
C LYS A 45 -9.73 -9.64 12.34
N GLY A 46 -9.00 -8.57 12.63
CA GLY A 46 -8.35 -8.43 13.93
C GLY A 46 -7.43 -7.24 14.08
N SER A 47 -6.69 -7.19 15.19
CA SER A 47 -5.79 -6.07 15.47
C SER A 47 -4.41 -6.25 14.82
N SER A 48 -3.82 -7.44 14.95
CA SER A 48 -2.51 -7.80 14.41
C SER A 48 -2.60 -9.04 13.53
N LEU A 49 -2.36 -8.89 12.22
CA LEU A 49 -2.58 -9.94 11.22
C LEU A 49 -1.32 -10.24 10.41
N ASN A 50 -0.90 -11.52 10.37
CA ASN A 50 0.20 -12.02 9.54
C ASN A 50 -0.21 -13.24 8.67
N PRO A 51 -1.20 -13.08 7.76
CA PRO A 51 -1.63 -14.18 6.91
C PRO A 51 -0.66 -14.46 5.75
N LYS A 52 -0.52 -15.73 5.36
CA LYS A 52 0.31 -16.15 4.21
C LYS A 52 -0.51 -16.96 3.22
N GLY A 53 -0.54 -16.54 1.96
CA GLY A 53 -1.38 -17.19 0.97
C GLY A 53 -1.40 -16.54 -0.41
N SER A 54 -2.22 -17.06 -1.31
CA SER A 54 -2.31 -16.57 -2.69
C SER A 54 -3.20 -15.33 -2.81
N SER A 55 -4.40 -15.38 -2.22
CA SER A 55 -5.41 -14.31 -2.23
C SER A 55 -5.77 -13.90 -0.81
N LEU A 56 -5.52 -12.65 -0.46
CA LEU A 56 -5.56 -12.18 0.93
C LEU A 56 -6.40 -10.90 1.05
N ASN A 57 -7.45 -10.95 1.89
CA ASN A 57 -8.32 -9.81 2.23
C ASN A 57 -8.42 -9.52 3.74
N PRO A 58 -7.30 -9.31 4.46
CA PRO A 58 -7.32 -8.98 5.88
C PRO A 58 -7.86 -7.56 6.16
N LYS A 59 -8.52 -7.40 7.32
CA LYS A 59 -8.97 -6.11 7.84
C LYS A 59 -8.52 -5.94 9.29
N GLY A 60 -7.76 -4.89 9.57
CA GLY A 60 -7.18 -4.70 10.91
C GLY A 60 -6.31 -3.48 11.07
N SER A 61 -5.75 -3.28 12.25
CA SER A 61 -4.92 -2.11 12.57
C SER A 61 -3.49 -2.25 12.04
N SER A 62 -2.87 -3.40 12.30
CA SER A 62 -1.49 -3.74 11.93
C SER A 62 -1.46 -4.99 11.07
N LEU A 63 -1.09 -4.84 9.79
CA LEU A 63 -1.10 -5.93 8.81
C LEU A 63 0.31 -6.18 8.27
N ASN A 64 0.76 -7.43 8.35
CA ASN A 64 1.98 -7.96 7.69
C ASN A 64 1.75 -9.24 6.84
N PRO A 65 0.74 -9.31 5.93
CA PRO A 65 0.63 -10.46 5.05
C PRO A 65 1.73 -10.67 4.00
N LYS A 66 1.84 -11.91 3.52
CA LYS A 66 2.68 -12.26 2.36
C LYS A 66 1.88 -13.07 1.35
N GLY A 67 1.80 -12.60 0.11
CA GLY A 67 1.01 -13.28 -0.93
C GLY A 67 1.10 -12.67 -2.32
N SER A 68 0.42 -13.30 -3.28
CA SER A 68 0.43 -12.86 -4.68
C SER A 68 -0.53 -11.69 -4.93
N SER A 69 -1.76 -11.82 -4.43
CA SER A 69 -2.84 -10.84 -4.60
C SER A 69 -3.37 -10.41 -3.23
N LEU A 70 -3.28 -9.11 -2.95
CA LEU A 70 -3.61 -8.55 -1.64
C LEU A 70 -4.57 -7.36 -1.80
N ASN A 71 -5.69 -7.40 -1.08
CA ASN A 71 -6.63 -6.30 -0.96
C ASN A 71 -6.89 -6.00 0.52
N GLN A 72 -6.51 -4.84 1.04
CA GLN A 72 -6.52 -4.61 2.49
C GLN A 72 -6.95 -3.22 2.89
N LYS A 73 -7.49 -3.17 4.12
CA LYS A 73 -7.81 -1.93 4.82
C LYS A 73 -7.24 -1.98 6.23
N GLY A 74 -6.39 -1.01 6.56
CA GLY A 74 -5.82 -0.90 7.90
C GLY A 74 -5.08 0.41 8.15
N SER A 75 -4.57 0.60 9.36
CA SER A 75 -3.86 1.83 9.73
C SER A 75 -2.39 1.77 9.32
N SER A 76 -1.73 0.65 9.61
CA SER A 76 -0.32 0.39 9.32
C SER A 76 -0.17 -0.91 8.55
N LEU A 77 0.39 -0.87 7.35
CA LEU A 77 0.60 -2.05 6.51
C LEU A 77 2.06 -2.15 6.05
N ASN A 78 2.65 -3.35 6.18
CA ASN A 78 3.99 -3.65 5.70
C ASN A 78 4.01 -4.98 4.92
N GLN A 79 4.10 -4.92 3.59
CA GLN A 79 3.76 -6.05 2.72
C GLN A 79 4.76 -6.34 1.60
N LYS A 80 4.76 -7.60 1.19
CA LYS A 80 5.37 -8.07 -0.06
C LYS A 80 4.36 -8.87 -0.88
N GLY A 81 4.22 -8.54 -2.17
CA GLY A 81 3.39 -9.30 -3.10
C GLY A 81 3.49 -8.83 -4.54
N SER A 82 2.82 -9.51 -5.47
CA SER A 82 2.87 -9.16 -6.89
C SER A 82 1.90 -8.03 -7.22
N SER A 83 0.66 -8.14 -6.74
CA SER A 83 -0.43 -7.19 -6.98
C SER A 83 -1.05 -6.75 -5.66
N LEU A 84 -0.90 -5.47 -5.30
CA LEU A 84 -1.42 -4.91 -4.05
C LEU A 84 -2.44 -3.80 -4.32
N ASN A 85 -3.61 -3.87 -3.67
CA ASN A 85 -4.62 -2.82 -3.64
C ASN A 85 -5.02 -2.47 -2.20
N GLN A 86 -4.55 -1.35 -1.67
CA GLN A 86 -4.66 -1.09 -0.23
C GLN A 86 -5.09 0.33 0.11
N LYS A 87 -5.80 0.44 1.23
CA LYS A 87 -6.16 1.71 1.86
C LYS A 87 -5.66 1.75 3.30
N GLY A 88 -4.92 2.78 3.66
CA GLY A 88 -4.48 2.97 5.05
C GLY A 88 -3.81 4.29 5.34
N SER A 89 -3.43 4.52 6.60
CA SER A 89 -2.75 5.77 6.99
C SER A 89 -1.27 5.72 6.61
N SER A 90 -0.59 4.62 6.96
CA SER A 90 0.83 4.40 6.73
C SER A 90 1.04 3.08 5.98
N LEU A 91 1.64 3.14 4.79
CA LEU A 91 1.89 1.97 3.94
C LEU A 91 3.37 1.87 3.58
N ASN A 92 3.97 0.69 3.80
CA ASN A 92 5.33 0.36 3.38
C ASN A 92 5.37 -0.97 2.62
N GLN A 93 5.38 -0.93 1.29
CA GLN A 93 5.18 -2.12 0.47
C GLN A 93 6.21 -2.30 -0.63
N LYS A 94 6.45 -3.57 -0.96
CA LYS A 94 7.22 -3.99 -2.13
C LYS A 94 6.39 -4.89 -3.04
N GLY A 95 6.32 -4.57 -4.33
CA GLY A 95 5.61 -5.43 -5.29
C GLY A 95 5.77 -5.03 -6.75
N SER A 96 5.19 -5.80 -7.67
CA SER A 96 5.26 -5.49 -9.10
C SER A 96 4.27 -4.40 -9.48
N SER A 97 3.02 -4.53 -9.04
CA SER A 97 1.90 -3.63 -9.33
C SER A 97 1.24 -3.17 -8.04
N LEU A 98 1.24 -1.86 -7.78
CA LEU A 98 0.76 -1.25 -6.56
C LEU A 98 -0.31 -0.20 -6.87
N ASN A 99 -1.50 -0.32 -6.27
CA ASN A 99 -2.57 0.68 -6.31
C ASN A 99 -3.02 1.05 -4.90
N GLN A 100 -2.61 2.22 -4.41
CA GLN A 100 -2.77 2.53 -2.99
C GLN A 100 -3.34 3.92 -2.73
N LYS A 101 -4.09 4.02 -1.62
CA LYS A 101 -4.55 5.28 -1.06
C LYS A 101 -4.17 5.40 0.41
N GLY A 102 -3.53 6.49 0.80
CA GLY A 102 -3.21 6.74 2.20
C GLY A 102 -2.58 8.07 2.50
N SER A 103 -2.22 8.31 3.77
CA SER A 103 -1.59 9.58 4.17
C SER A 103 -0.10 9.57 3.85
N SER A 104 0.60 8.52 4.27
CA SER A 104 2.04 8.36 4.13
C SER A 104 2.36 7.04 3.44
N LEU A 105 2.92 7.10 2.22
CA LEU A 105 3.26 5.91 1.42
C LEU A 105 4.76 5.85 1.13
N ASN A 106 5.39 4.70 1.42
CA ASN A 106 6.78 4.40 1.07
C ASN A 106 6.86 3.07 0.32
N GLN A 107 7.04 3.10 -1.00
CA GLN A 107 6.85 1.92 -1.82
C GLN A 107 7.96 1.70 -2.83
N LYS A 108 8.20 0.42 -3.13
CA LYS A 108 9.08 -0.02 -4.22
C LYS A 108 8.35 -0.97 -5.16
N GLY A 109 8.37 -0.69 -6.45
CA GLY A 109 7.79 -1.62 -7.44
C GLY A 109 8.04 -1.28 -8.89
N SER A 110 7.44 -2.02 -9.81
CA SER A 110 7.56 -1.75 -11.24
C SER A 110 6.55 -0.70 -11.70
N SER A 111 5.28 -0.90 -11.33
CA SER A 111 4.15 -0.03 -11.69
C SER A 111 3.42 0.44 -10.42
N LEU A 112 3.36 1.75 -10.21
CA LEU A 112 2.78 2.34 -9.00
C LEU A 112 1.72 3.39 -9.36
N ASN A 113 0.49 3.23 -8.84
CA ASN A 113 -0.60 4.19 -8.95
C ASN A 113 -1.10 4.62 -7.56
N GLN A 114 -0.79 5.84 -7.14
CA GLN A 114 -0.87 6.20 -5.72
C GLN A 114 -1.57 7.52 -5.49
N LYS A 115 -2.39 7.58 -4.43
CA LYS A 115 -2.97 8.83 -3.94
C LYS A 115 -2.70 9.02 -2.46
N GLY A 116 -2.10 10.14 -2.08
CA GLY A 116 -1.86 10.44 -0.67
C GLY A 116 -1.31 11.80 -0.34
N SER A 117 -1.01 12.06 0.92
CA SER A 117 -0.46 13.35 1.35
C SER A 117 1.06 13.41 1.12
N SER A 118 1.77 12.37 1.56
CA SER A 118 3.23 12.25 1.48
C SER A 118 3.62 10.93 0.82
N LEU A 119 4.29 11.01 -0.33
CA LEU A 119 4.63 9.84 -1.16
C LEU A 119 6.15 9.77 -1.42
N ASN A 120 6.80 8.68 -1.01
CA ASN A 120 8.22 8.40 -1.29
C ASN A 120 8.36 7.07 -2.02
N GLN A 121 8.57 7.13 -3.34
CA GLN A 121 8.31 5.99 -4.22
C GLN A 121 9.48 5.69 -5.14
N LYS A 122 9.81 4.41 -5.31
CA LYS A 122 10.81 3.96 -6.28
C LYS A 122 10.23 2.93 -7.25
N GLY A 123 10.37 3.16 -8.55
CA GLY A 123 9.93 2.18 -9.55
C GLY A 123 10.22 2.52 -10.99
N SER A 124 9.65 1.75 -11.92
CA SER A 124 9.83 2.00 -13.36
C SER A 124 8.80 3.01 -13.87
N SER A 125 7.51 2.76 -13.59
CA SER A 125 6.38 3.59 -14.02
C SER A 125 5.57 4.05 -12.81
N LEU A 126 5.52 5.37 -12.59
CA LEU A 126 4.88 5.97 -11.42
C LEU A 126 3.81 6.97 -11.87
N ASN A 127 2.59 6.79 -11.39
CA ASN A 127 1.48 7.73 -11.51
C ASN A 127 1.01 8.10 -10.10
N GLN A 128 1.17 9.37 -9.70
CA GLN A 128 0.86 9.76 -8.34
C GLN A 128 0.15 11.10 -8.23
N LYS A 129 -0.74 11.18 -7.23
CA LYS A 129 -1.43 12.39 -6.83
C LYS A 129 -1.27 12.64 -5.34
N GLY A 130 -0.72 13.78 -4.96
CA GLY A 130 -0.56 14.10 -3.54
C GLY A 130 -0.03 15.49 -3.22
N SER A 131 0.20 15.77 -1.94
CA SER A 131 0.70 17.09 -1.51
C SER A 131 2.21 17.19 -1.65
N SER A 132 2.95 16.20 -1.11
CA SER A 132 4.41 16.11 -1.15
C SER A 132 4.85 14.81 -1.80
N LEU A 133 5.56 14.92 -2.93
CA LEU A 133 5.95 13.79 -3.77
C LEU A 133 7.47 13.72 -3.93
N ASN A 134 8.07 12.58 -3.57
CA ASN A 134 9.47 12.25 -3.79
C ASN A 134 9.67 10.94 -4.59
N PRO A 135 9.35 10.92 -5.91
CA PRO A 135 9.51 9.74 -6.74
C PRO A 135 10.91 9.60 -7.36
N LYS A 136 11.38 8.35 -7.49
CA LYS A 136 12.54 7.97 -8.30
C LYS A 136 12.16 6.85 -9.28
N GLY A 137 12.29 7.09 -10.58
CA GLY A 137 11.95 6.07 -11.57
C GLY A 137 12.19 6.43 -13.02
N SER A 138 11.83 5.55 -13.95
CA SER A 138 12.06 5.78 -15.38
C SER A 138 11.02 6.74 -15.97
N SER A 139 9.73 6.50 -15.71
CA SER A 139 8.60 7.28 -16.24
C SER A 139 7.71 7.78 -15.11
N LEU A 140 7.61 9.09 -14.93
CA LEU A 140 6.91 9.72 -13.82
C LEU A 140 5.79 10.66 -14.32
N ASN A 141 4.54 10.39 -13.92
CA ASN A 141 3.38 11.26 -14.15
C ASN A 141 2.78 11.69 -12.80
N GLN A 142 2.99 12.94 -12.42
CA GLN A 142 2.84 13.37 -11.03
C GLN A 142 1.99 14.64 -10.94
N LYS A 143 1.00 14.66 -10.04
CA LYS A 143 0.22 15.85 -9.71
C LYS A 143 0.29 16.16 -8.22
N GLY A 144 0.84 17.31 -7.85
CA GLY A 144 0.90 17.69 -6.45
C GLY A 144 1.30 19.13 -6.15
N SER A 145 1.37 19.47 -4.87
CA SER A 145 1.77 20.82 -4.44
C SER A 145 3.28 20.99 -4.49
N SER A 146 4.02 20.03 -3.93
CA SER A 146 5.49 20.01 -3.88
C SER A 146 6.03 18.70 -4.45
N LEU A 147 6.86 18.81 -5.49
CA LEU A 147 7.42 17.66 -6.22
C LEU A 147 8.95 17.73 -6.25
N ASN A 148 9.62 16.71 -5.71
CA ASN A 148 11.06 16.50 -5.85
C ASN A 148 11.29 15.15 -6.53
N GLN A 149 11.66 15.15 -7.81
CA GLN A 149 11.55 13.94 -8.62
C GLN A 149 12.79 13.68 -9.47
N LYS A 150 13.21 12.41 -9.53
CA LYS A 150 14.36 11.98 -10.33
C LYS A 150 13.98 10.86 -11.29
N GLY A 151 14.16 11.08 -12.60
CA GLY A 151 13.82 10.05 -13.58
C GLY A 151 14.19 10.36 -15.02
N SER A 152 13.91 9.43 -15.94
CA SER A 152 14.26 9.58 -17.35
C SER A 152 13.22 10.43 -18.11
N SER A 153 11.94 10.15 -17.91
CA SER A 153 10.81 10.86 -18.51
C SER A 153 9.88 11.40 -17.42
N LEU A 154 9.66 12.72 -17.42
CA LEU A 154 9.00 13.44 -16.34
C LEU A 154 7.82 14.29 -16.88
N ASN A 155 6.63 14.10 -16.32
CA ASN A 155 5.44 14.92 -16.56
C ASN A 155 4.84 15.43 -15.22
N PRO A 156 5.49 16.42 -14.56
CA PRO A 156 4.96 17.03 -13.34
C PRO A 156 3.90 18.11 -13.61
N LYS A 157 2.87 18.13 -12.75
CA LYS A 157 1.92 19.25 -12.60
C LYS A 157 1.83 19.67 -11.14
N GLY A 158 2.20 20.91 -10.83
CA GLY A 158 2.21 21.40 -9.45
C GLY A 158 2.63 22.85 -9.27
N SER A 159 2.74 23.25 -8.01
CA SER A 159 3.10 24.63 -7.60
C SER A 159 4.59 24.78 -7.33
N SER A 160 5.24 23.78 -6.73
CA SER A 160 6.68 23.75 -6.46
C SER A 160 7.30 22.50 -7.08
N LEU A 161 8.19 22.67 -8.06
CA LEU A 161 8.77 21.58 -8.87
C LEU A 161 10.30 21.60 -8.79
N ASN A 162 10.91 20.47 -8.42
CA ASN A 162 12.36 20.23 -8.50
C ASN A 162 12.64 18.89 -9.25
N PRO A 163 12.47 18.87 -10.59
CA PRO A 163 12.74 17.69 -11.41
C PRO A 163 14.21 17.57 -11.82
N LYS A 164 14.75 16.34 -11.80
CA LYS A 164 16.05 15.96 -12.37
C LYS A 164 15.87 14.80 -13.35
N GLY A 165 15.98 15.07 -14.66
CA GLY A 165 15.78 14.03 -15.66
C GLY A 165 16.18 14.39 -17.08
N SER A 166 16.18 13.38 -17.95
CA SER A 166 16.62 13.48 -19.35
C SER A 166 15.55 14.07 -20.28
N SER A 167 14.27 13.88 -19.96
CA SER A 167 13.12 14.40 -20.72
C SER A 167 12.07 14.94 -19.75
N LEU A 168 11.62 16.19 -19.96
CA LEU A 168 10.84 16.95 -18.99
C LEU A 168 9.74 17.80 -19.67
N ASN A 169 8.48 17.50 -19.34
CA ASN A 169 7.29 18.24 -19.77
C ASN A 169 6.55 18.79 -18.55
N GLN A 170 6.70 20.08 -18.24
CA GLN A 170 6.16 20.69 -17.01
C GLN A 170 4.93 21.54 -17.30
N LYS A 171 3.91 21.43 -16.44
CA LYS A 171 2.77 22.36 -16.41
C LYS A 171 2.64 23.00 -15.03
N THR A 172 3.02 24.27 -14.91
CA THR A 172 2.90 25.06 -13.69
C THR A 172 1.58 25.84 -13.68
N ASN A 173 0.83 25.76 -12.59
CA ASN A 173 -0.28 26.68 -12.35
C ASN A 173 0.29 27.92 -11.65
N LEU A 174 0.75 28.91 -12.40
CA LEU A 174 1.02 30.23 -11.84
C LEU A 174 -0.32 30.86 -11.47
N THR A 175 -0.62 31.01 -10.19
CA THR A 175 -1.67 31.95 -9.76
C THR A 175 -1.19 33.35 -10.13
N ARG A 176 -1.91 34.00 -11.04
CA ARG A 176 -1.71 35.37 -11.49
C ARG A 176 -2.02 36.33 -10.33
N SER A 177 -1.05 36.56 -9.47
CA SER A 177 -1.16 37.48 -8.32
C SER A 177 -0.02 38.52 -8.29
N ALA A 178 0.63 38.78 -9.41
CA ALA A 178 1.78 39.69 -9.49
C ALA A 178 1.68 40.68 -10.67
N LEU A 179 0.53 41.35 -10.80
CA LEU A 179 0.36 42.57 -11.61
C LEU A 179 -0.59 43.49 -10.85
N LEU A 180 -0.07 44.15 -9.81
CA LEU A 180 -0.61 45.39 -9.23
C LEU A 180 0.52 45.95 -8.35
N ASN A 181 1.45 46.63 -9.01
CA ASN A 181 2.15 47.83 -8.55
C ASN A 181 2.69 48.51 -9.81
#